data_AF-A0A6A6X039-F1
#
_entry.id   AF-A0A6A6X039-F1
#
_cell.length_a   1.000
_cell.length_b   1.000
_cell.length_c   1.000
_cell.angle_alpha   90.00
_cell.angle_beta   90.00
_cell.angle_gamma   90.00
#
_symmetry.space_group_name_H-M   'P 1'
#
loop_
_entity.id
_entity.type
_entity.pdbx_description
1 polymer ?
#
loop_
_entity_poly.entity_id
_entity_poly.type
_entity_poly.pdbx_seq_one_letter_code
_entity_poly.pdbx_strand_id
1 'polypeptide(L)' 'MAYSRLFTPRNLTFLSILSLSGGYIMVKSRTLAAKQKERAVGDYSVSVDRSGGGI' A
#
# COMPACT_ATOMS: atom_id res chain seq x y z
N MET A 1 8.38 44.55 -3.11
CA MET A 1 8.33 43.10 -3.41
C MET A 1 7.63 42.38 -2.28
N ALA A 2 6.40 41.92 -2.49
CA ALA A 2 5.71 41.04 -1.56
C ALA A 2 6.23 39.61 -1.77
N TYR A 3 7.35 39.27 -1.13
CA TYR A 3 7.84 37.89 -1.16
C TYR A 3 6.78 36.98 -0.53
N SER A 4 6.30 36.02 -1.32
CA SER A 4 5.26 35.08 -0.90
C SER A 4 5.73 34.33 0.35
N ARG A 5 5.04 34.55 1.47
CA ARG A 5 5.27 33.83 2.74
C ARG A 5 5.04 32.32 2.63
N LEU A 6 4.43 31.87 1.52
CA LEU A 6 4.19 30.46 1.24
C LEU A 6 5.48 29.73 0.87
N PHE A 7 6.39 30.36 0.12
CA PHE A 7 7.67 29.78 -0.31
C PHE A 7 8.80 30.07 0.69
N THR A 8 8.48 30.02 1.99
CA THR A 8 9.54 30.03 3.01
C THR A 8 10.16 28.64 3.12
N PRO A 9 11.47 28.53 3.40
CA PRO A 9 12.17 27.25 3.45
C PRO A 9 11.53 26.29 4.46
N ARG A 10 11.02 26.82 5.58
CA ARG A 10 10.31 26.05 6.61
C ARG A 10 9.01 25.39 6.09
N ASN A 11 8.22 26.10 5.29
CA ASN A 11 7.00 25.52 4.72
C ASN A 11 7.33 24.45 3.67
N LEU A 12 8.39 24.67 2.90
CA LEU A 12 8.85 23.72 1.90
C LEU A 12 9.38 22.42 2.54
N THR A 13 10.10 22.50 3.67
CA THR A 13 10.52 21.30 4.42
C THR A 13 9.34 20.50 4.95
N PHE A 14 8.29 21.17 5.45
CA PHE A 14 7.08 20.46 5.90
C PHE A 14 6.37 19.77 4.73
N LEU A 15 6.24 20.43 3.58
CA LEU A 15 5.67 19.82 2.37
C LEU A 15 6.49 18.62 1.90
N SER A 16 7.82 18.70 1.93
CA SER A 16 8.70 17.58 1.55
C SER A 16 8.53 16.38 2.49
N ILE A 17 8.46 16.61 3.80
CA ILE A 17 8.25 15.54 4.78
C ILE A 17 6.88 14.88 4.60
N LEU A 18 5.82 15.69 4.43
CA LEU A 18 4.46 15.17 4.21
C LEU A 18 4.36 14.38 2.91
N SER A 19 4.97 14.86 1.82
CA SER A 19 4.98 14.16 0.54
C SER A 19 5.72 12.82 0.63
N LEU A 20 6.91 12.81 1.26
CA LEU A 20 7.71 11.60 1.39
C LEU A 20 7.06 10.57 2.32
N SER A 21 6.56 10.99 3.48
CA SER A 21 5.88 10.12 4.45
C SER A 21 4.56 9.58 3.92
N GLY A 22 3.75 10.44 3.28
CA GLY A 22 2.49 10.03 2.66
C GLY A 22 2.70 9.03 1.52
N GLY A 23 3.68 9.29 0.64
CA GLY A 23 4.06 8.36 -0.42
C GLY A 23 4.53 7.01 0.12
N TYR A 24 5.39 7.01 1.16
CA TYR A 24 5.86 5.78 1.80
C TYR A 24 4.71 4.96 2.42
N ILE A 25 3.80 5.62 3.15
CA ILE A 25 2.63 4.96 3.74
C ILE A 25 1.74 4.39 2.64
N MET A 26 1.49 5.13 1.56
CA MET A 26 0.66 4.67 0.45
C MET A 26 1.25 3.41 -0.22
N VAL A 27 2.55 3.40 -0.49
CA VAL A 27 3.25 2.23 -1.06
C VAL A 27 3.17 1.05 -0.09
N LYS A 28 3.47 1.26 1.19
CA LYS A 28 3.38 0.21 2.22
C LYS A 28 1.97 -0.37 2.30
N SER A 29 0.93 0.46 2.36
CA SER A 29 -0.46 0.00 2.40
C SER A 29 -0.85 -0.82 1.17
N ARG A 30 -0.41 -0.42 -0.03
CA ARG A 30 -0.62 -1.20 -1.26
C ARG A 30 0.05 -2.58 -1.20
N THR A 31 1.29 -2.66 -0.69
CA THR A 31 1.97 -3.95 -0.54
C THR A 31 1.30 -4.86 0.48
N LEU A 32 0.76 -4.31 1.56
CA LEU A 32 -0.01 -5.07 2.55
C LEU A 32 -1.35 -5.56 1.99
N ALA A 33 -2.07 -4.69 1.26
CA ALA A 33 -3.31 -5.06 0.61
C ALA A 33 -3.10 -6.16 -0.46
N ALA A 34 -2.02 -6.10 -1.23
CA ALA A 34 -1.66 -7.15 -2.18
C ALA A 34 -1.44 -8.50 -1.48
N LYS A 35 -0.66 -8.51 -0.37
CA LYS A 35 -0.43 -9.72 0.43
C LYS A 35 -1.71 -10.27 1.06
N GLN A 36 -2.61 -9.40 1.53
CA GLN A 36 -3.90 -9.84 2.07
C GLN A 36 -4.79 -10.44 1.00
N LYS A 37 -4.79 -9.89 -0.23
CA LYS A 37 -5.52 -10.46 -1.36
C LYS A 37 -5.02 -11.85 -1.73
N GLU A 38 -3.70 -12.06 -1.76
CA GLU A 38 -3.11 -13.38 -2.03
C GLU A 38 -3.43 -14.40 -0.93
N ARG A 39 -3.35 -14.00 0.35
CA ARG A 39 -3.74 -14.86 1.47
C ARG A 39 -5.22 -15.24 1.44
N ALA A 40 -6.10 -14.28 1.17
CA ALA A 40 -7.53 -14.55 1.03
C ALA A 40 -7.80 -15.57 -0.08
N VAL A 41 -7.07 -15.54 -1.20
CA VAL A 41 -7.21 -16.54 -2.28
C VAL A 41 -6.73 -17.93 -1.84
N GLY A 42 -5.66 -18.03 -1.06
CA GLY A 42 -5.13 -19.30 -0.56
C GLY A 42 -6.00 -19.98 0.51
N ASP A 43 -6.64 -19.20 1.38
CA ASP A 43 -7.49 -19.75 2.45
C ASP A 43 -8.82 -20.33 1.93
N TYR A 44 -9.30 -19.89 0.75
CA TYR A 44 -10.46 -20.47 0.07
C TYR A 44 -10.11 -21.57 -0.94
N SER A 45 -8.84 -21.76 -1.28
CA SER A 45 -8.42 -22.85 -2.16
C SER A 45 -8.30 -24.15 -1.35
N VAL A 46 -9.44 -24.75 -1.01
CA VAL A 46 -9.46 -26.18 -0.68
C VAL A 46 -9.14 -26.92 -1.97
N SER A 47 -7.89 -27.35 -2.14
CA SER A 47 -7.53 -28.32 -3.16
C SER A 47 -8.15 -29.65 -2.76
N VAL A 48 -9.43 -29.82 -3.11
CA VAL A 48 -10.07 -31.13 -3.05
C VAL A 48 -9.40 -31.94 -4.16
N ASP A 49 -8.41 -32.75 -3.79
CA ASP A 49 -7.95 -33.83 -4.65
C ASP A 49 -9.15 -34.76 -4.80
N ARG A 50 -9.95 -34.49 -5.83
CA ARG A 50 -11.11 -35.29 -6.18
C ARG A 50 -10.55 -36.54 -6.86
N SER A 51 -9.87 -37.37 -6.08
CA SER A 51 -9.53 -38.75 -6.43
C SER A 51 -10.83 -39.55 -6.45
N GLY A 52 -11.62 -39.28 -7.49
CA GLY A 52 -12.80 -40.03 -7.87
C GLY A 52 -12.38 -41.20 -8.74
N GLY A 53 -11.86 -42.25 -8.12
CA GLY A 53 -11.97 -43.63 -8.62
C GLY A 53 -12.67 -44.40 -7.50
N GLY A 54 -13.97 -44.65 -7.56
CA GLY A 54 -14.55 -45.58 -8.51
C GLY A 54 -14.40 -46.98 -7.91
N ILE A 55 -15.50 -47.49 -7.35
CA ILE A 55 -15.75 -48.88 -6.91
C ILE A 55 -14.96 -49.93 -7.68
#